data_AF-A0A0F9LY89-F1
#
_entry.id   AF-A0A0F9LY89-F1
#
_cell.length_a   1.000
_cell.length_b   1.000
_cell.length_c   1.000
_cell.angle_alpha   90.00
_cell.angle_beta   90.00
_cell.angle_gamma   90.00
#
_symmetry.space_group_name_H-M   'P 1'
#
loop_
_entity.id
_entity.type
_entity.pdbx_description
1 polymer ?
#
loop_
_entity_poly.entity_id
_entity_poly.type
_entity_poly.pdbx_seq_one_letter_code
_entity_poly.pdbx_strand_id
1 'polypeptide(L)' 'MKNIGLIVFSLFQLYGVAQESKKINGVSFVASREEVVQEHVAEVVRLNANHAAIMPFGFIKEISSPEIIFNTERQWFG' A
#
# COMPACT_ATOMS: atom_id res chain seq x y z
N MET A 1 -44.58 22.33 -13.78
CA MET A 1 -43.65 21.40 -14.45
C MET A 1 -42.20 21.89 -14.48
N LYS A 2 -41.92 23.18 -14.81
CA LYS A 2 -40.56 23.76 -14.78
C LYS A 2 -39.81 23.55 -13.45
N ASN A 3 -40.49 23.72 -12.32
CA ASN A 3 -39.86 23.65 -11.00
C ASN A 3 -39.51 22.20 -10.58
N ILE A 4 -40.24 21.20 -11.10
CA ILE A 4 -40.00 19.78 -10.80
C ILE A 4 -38.71 19.32 -11.51
N GLY A 5 -38.51 19.71 -12.78
CA GLY A 5 -37.27 19.42 -13.48
C GLY A 5 -36.04 20.04 -12.80
N LEU A 6 -36.20 21.24 -12.22
CA LEU A 6 -35.14 21.91 -11.47
C LEU A 6 -34.80 21.18 -10.16
N ILE A 7 -35.82 20.67 -9.45
CA ILE A 7 -35.64 19.86 -8.24
C ILE A 7 -34.94 18.54 -8.56
N VAL A 8 -35.37 17.86 -9.63
CA VAL A 8 -34.74 16.59 -10.07
C VAL A 8 -33.29 16.82 -10.49
N PHE A 9 -32.99 17.90 -11.20
CA PHE A 9 -31.62 18.27 -11.57
C PHE A 9 -30.75 18.59 -10.34
N SER A 10 -31.30 19.31 -9.36
CA SER A 10 -30.60 19.63 -8.10
C SER A 10 -30.33 18.38 -7.26
N LEU A 11 -31.25 17.41 -7.22
CA LEU A 11 -31.05 16.13 -6.54
C LEU A 11 -29.98 15.27 -7.24
N PHE A 12 -29.91 15.32 -8.58
CA PHE A 12 -28.90 14.58 -9.35
C PHE A 12 -27.46 15.06 -9.08
N GLN A 13 -27.27 16.34 -8.77
CA GLN A 13 -25.95 16.87 -8.40
C GLN A 13 -25.44 16.38 -7.03
N LEU A 14 -26.34 15.96 -6.12
CA LEU A 14 -25.96 15.45 -4.80
C LEU A 14 -25.47 13.98 -4.84
N TYR A 15 -25.83 13.22 -5.87
CA TYR A 15 -25.36 11.83 -6.03
C TYR A 15 -23.89 11.72 -6.44
N GLY A 16 -23.28 12.80 -6.96
CA GLY A 16 -21.92 12.78 -7.51
C GLY A 16 -20.78 12.96 -6.50
N VAL A 17 -21.07 13.24 -5.22
CA VAL A 17 -20.05 13.58 -4.21
C VAL A 17 -20.14 12.67 -3.00
N ALA A 18 -19.76 11.41 -3.19
CA ALA A 18 -19.48 10.50 -2.07
C ALA A 18 -18.55 9.36 -2.48
N GLN A 19 -17.37 9.69 -3.04
CA GLN A 19 -16.28 8.72 -3.09
C GLN A 19 -15.29 9.09 -2.00
N GLU A 20 -15.58 8.62 -0.77
CA GLU A 20 -14.63 8.72 0.33
C GLU A 20 -13.43 7.82 0.02
N SER A 21 -12.30 8.40 -0.38
CA SER A 21 -11.06 7.65 -0.47
C SER A 21 -10.57 7.35 0.94
N LYS A 22 -10.56 6.08 1.32
CA LYS A 22 -9.99 5.67 2.60
C LYS A 22 -8.52 6.08 2.63
N LYS A 23 -8.14 6.89 3.63
CA LYS A 23 -6.75 7.30 3.83
C LYS A 23 -5.86 6.07 4.02
N ILE A 24 -4.77 6.00 3.27
CA ILE A 24 -3.74 4.97 3.43
C ILE A 24 -2.69 5.48 4.43
N ASN A 25 -2.60 4.83 5.59
CA ASN A 25 -1.50 4.97 6.53
C ASN A 25 -0.51 3.83 6.22
N GLY A 26 0.28 4.02 5.17
CA GLY A 26 1.20 3.01 4.66
C GLY A 26 2.49 2.96 5.46
N VAL A 27 3.04 1.76 5.62
CA VAL A 27 4.43 1.56 6.07
C VAL A 27 5.24 0.81 5.03
N SER A 28 6.54 1.09 4.98
CA SER A 28 7.50 0.28 4.24
C SER A 28 8.06 -0.78 5.18
N PHE A 29 7.89 -2.04 4.81
CA PHE A 29 8.38 -3.18 5.57
C PHE A 29 9.58 -3.79 4.84
N VAL A 30 10.75 -3.28 5.19
CA VAL A 30 12.02 -3.55 4.50
C VAL A 30 12.64 -4.84 4.98
N ALA A 31 13.21 -5.59 4.05
CA ALA A 31 13.95 -6.80 4.34
C ALA A 31 14.99 -6.61 5.45
N SER A 32 15.15 -7.64 6.28
CA SER A 32 15.98 -7.62 7.48
C SER A 32 16.79 -8.90 7.62
N ARG A 33 17.85 -8.86 8.44
CA ARG A 33 18.65 -10.06 8.75
C ARG A 33 17.83 -11.13 9.47
N GLU A 34 16.84 -10.73 10.25
CA GLU A 34 16.00 -11.61 11.06
C GLU A 34 14.68 -11.90 10.32
N GLU A 35 14.19 -13.12 10.47
CA GLU A 35 12.90 -13.52 9.92
C GLU A 35 11.78 -12.72 10.58
N VAL A 36 10.75 -12.40 9.80
CA VAL A 36 9.57 -11.72 10.34
C VAL A 36 8.79 -12.69 11.22
N VAL A 37 8.61 -12.31 12.48
CA VAL A 37 7.73 -12.99 13.42
C VAL A 37 6.53 -12.12 13.78
N GLN A 38 5.53 -12.71 14.44
CA GLN A 38 4.26 -12.06 14.75
C GLN A 38 4.44 -10.81 15.63
N GLU A 39 5.44 -10.79 16.50
CA GLU A 39 5.79 -9.66 17.35
C GLU A 39 6.16 -8.42 16.51
N HIS A 40 6.93 -8.59 15.43
CA HIS A 40 7.27 -7.51 14.51
C HIS A 40 6.02 -6.92 13.85
N VAL A 41 5.08 -7.77 13.43
CA VAL A 41 3.81 -7.37 12.83
C VAL A 41 2.94 -6.62 13.85
N ALA A 42 2.90 -7.09 15.10
CA ALA A 42 2.12 -6.46 16.16
C ALA A 42 2.57 -5.00 16.41
N GLU A 43 3.87 -4.73 16.40
CA GLU A 43 4.38 -3.36 16.55
C GLU A 43 4.02 -2.48 15.35
N VAL A 44 4.05 -3.01 14.12
CA VAL A 44 3.59 -2.27 12.92
C VAL A 44 2.10 -1.90 13.03
N VAL A 45 1.26 -2.82 13.49
CA VAL A 45 -0.18 -2.56 13.69
C VAL A 45 -0.41 -1.48 14.76
N ARG A 46 0.39 -1.46 15.84
CA ARG A 46 0.32 -0.42 16.88
C ARG A 46 0.61 0.99 16.37
N LEU A 47 1.28 1.14 15.23
CA LEU A 47 1.46 2.43 14.56
C LEU A 47 0.17 2.94 13.86
N ASN A 48 -0.93 2.18 13.90
CA ASN A 48 -2.17 2.44 13.15
C ASN A 48 -1.93 2.44 11.62
N ALA A 49 -0.95 1.66 11.18
CA ALA A 49 -0.76 1.34 9.77
C ALA A 49 -1.92 0.47 9.28
N ASN A 50 -2.44 0.78 8.10
CA ASN A 50 -3.52 -0.01 7.48
C ASN A 50 -3.10 -0.71 6.19
N HIS A 51 -1.89 -0.42 5.70
CA HIS A 51 -1.26 -1.08 4.56
C HIS A 51 0.24 -1.18 4.82
N ALA A 52 0.86 -2.23 4.31
CA ALA A 52 2.31 -2.40 4.32
C ALA A 52 2.80 -2.75 2.91
N ALA A 53 3.87 -2.10 2.47
CA ALA A 53 4.61 -2.48 1.27
C ALA A 53 5.79 -3.36 1.70
N ILE A 54 5.76 -4.63 1.30
CA ILE A 54 6.87 -5.57 1.53
C ILE A 54 7.98 -5.23 0.54
N MET A 55 9.20 -5.01 1.04
CA MET A 55 10.37 -4.70 0.21
C MET A 55 11.40 -5.82 0.33
N PRO A 56 11.35 -6.82 -0.57
CA PRO A 56 12.27 -7.93 -0.56
C PRO A 56 13.69 -7.47 -0.91
N PHE A 57 14.68 -8.22 -0.45
CA PHE A 57 16.07 -7.95 -0.80
C PHE A 57 16.40 -8.55 -2.17
N GLY A 58 17.22 -7.86 -2.95
CA GLY A 58 17.71 -8.34 -4.25
C GLY A 58 18.84 -7.44 -4.73
N PHE A 59 19.73 -7.97 -5.58
CA PHE A 59 20.88 -7.22 -6.07
C PHE A 59 21.10 -7.42 -7.57
N ILE A 60 21.53 -6.35 -8.23
CA ILE A 60 21.98 -6.34 -9.62
C ILE A 60 23.50 -6.18 -9.58
N LYS A 61 24.23 -7.13 -10.15
CA LYS A 61 25.69 -7.14 -10.13
C LYS A 61 26.29 -6.13 -11.13
N GLU A 62 25.63 -5.96 -12.27
CA GLU A 62 26.14 -5.18 -13.41
C GLU A 62 25.04 -4.28 -13.98
N ILE A 63 25.30 -2.99 -14.16
CA ILE A 63 24.30 -2.01 -14.67
C ILE A 63 23.81 -2.36 -16.09
N SER A 64 24.67 -2.99 -16.89
CA SER A 64 24.35 -3.44 -18.26
C SER A 64 23.47 -4.69 -18.33
N SER A 65 23.24 -5.38 -17.21
CA SER A 65 22.41 -6.57 -17.15
C SER A 65 21.17 -6.31 -16.29
N PRO A 66 19.96 -6.65 -16.76
CA PRO A 66 18.74 -6.55 -15.94
C PRO A 66 18.57 -7.74 -14.97
N GLU A 67 19.56 -8.63 -14.86
CA GLU A 67 19.49 -9.81 -14.01
C GLU A 67 19.46 -9.44 -12.52
N ILE A 68 18.44 -9.93 -11.82
CA ILE A 68 18.26 -9.76 -10.38
C ILE A 68 18.65 -11.07 -9.70
N ILE A 69 19.56 -10.97 -8.73
CA ILE A 69 19.95 -12.10 -7.88
C ILE A 69 19.20 -11.97 -6.56
N PHE A 70 18.54 -13.06 -6.16
CA PHE A 70 17.71 -13.16 -4.97
C PHE A 70 17.65 -14.62 -4.48
N ASN A 71 17.13 -14.84 -3.26
CA ASN A 71 17.06 -16.13 -2.56
C ASN A 71 18.42 -16.86 -2.42
N THR A 72 19.50 -16.10 -2.17
CA THR A 72 20.81 -16.68 -1.92
C THR A 72 20.99 -17.03 -0.44
N GLU A 73 21.93 -17.94 -0.14
CA GLU A 73 22.31 -18.23 1.24
C GLU A 73 22.77 -16.94 1.95
N ARG A 74 22.37 -16.78 3.23
CA ARG A 74 22.71 -15.64 4.10
C ARG A 74 22.16 -14.28 3.67
N GLN A 75 21.21 -14.25 2.73
CA GLN A 75 20.47 -13.05 2.37
C GLN A 75 19.54 -12.59 3.51
N TRP A 76 19.20 -11.29 3.53
CA TRP A 76 18.11 -10.78 4.38
C TRP A 76 16.76 -11.36 3.95
N PHE A 77 15.91 -11.65 4.94
CA PHE A 77 14.53 -12.07 4.76
C PHE A 77 13.70 -10.89 4.30
N GLY A 78 12.90 -11.08 3.25
CA GLY A 78 12.14 -10.02 2.62
C GLY A 78 10.95 -10.54 1.84
#